data_AF-S0BEK9-F1
#
_entry.id   AF-S0BEK9-F1
#
_cell.length_a   1.000
_cell.length_b   1.000
_cell.length_c   1.000
_cell.angle_alpha   90.00
_cell.angle_beta   90.00
_cell.angle_gamma   90.00
#
_symmetry.space_group_name_H-M   'P 1'
#
loop_
_entity.id
_entity.type
_entity.pdbx_description
1 polymer ?
#
loop_
_entity_poly.entity_id
_entity_poly.type
_entity_poly.pdbx_seq_one_letter_code
_entity_poly.pdbx_strand_id
1 'polypeptide(L)' 'KLHEYISSSISTKQLFDHYQNTLAVDLWSSKYQRMQEHLKKLKEVNRLLRLEISQRMGENL' A
#
# COMPACT_ATOMS: atom_id res chain seq x y z
N LYS A 1 -12.93 -11.57 1.03
CA LYS A 1 -13.78 -12.22 0.02
C LYS A 1 -13.03 -12.83 -1.17
N LEU A 2 -12.06 -12.18 -1.85
CA LEU A 2 -11.22 -12.91 -2.83
C LEU A 2 -10.08 -13.71 -2.17
N HIS A 3 -9.54 -13.21 -1.06
CA HIS A 3 -8.47 -13.86 -0.29
C HIS A 3 -8.92 -15.12 0.48
N GLU A 4 -10.22 -15.41 0.51
CA GLU A 4 -10.78 -16.63 1.11
C GLU A 4 -10.69 -17.84 0.17
N TYR A 5 -10.50 -17.62 -1.14
CA TYR A 5 -10.38 -18.67 -2.16
C TYR A 5 -8.94 -18.94 -2.58
N ILE A 6 -7.98 -18.29 -1.93
CA ILE A 6 -6.58 -18.45 -2.23
C ILE A 6 -6.03 -19.49 -1.25
N SER A 7 -5.83 -20.71 -1.73
CA SER A 7 -5.06 -21.73 -1.01
C SER A 7 -3.72 -21.11 -0.56
N SER A 8 -3.28 -21.38 0.66
CA SER A 8 -2.02 -20.85 1.25
C SER A 8 -0.76 -21.14 0.43
N SER A 9 -0.88 -21.93 -0.64
CA SER A 9 0.14 -22.21 -1.66
C SER A 9 0.26 -21.17 -2.77
N ILE A 10 -0.76 -20.34 -3.02
CA ILE A 10 -0.74 -19.32 -4.08
C ILE A 10 -0.73 -17.95 -3.41
N SER A 11 0.34 -17.18 -3.57
CA SER A 11 0.31 -15.80 -3.13
C SER A 11 -0.66 -14.99 -3.98
N THR A 12 -1.27 -13.95 -3.40
CA THR A 12 -2.07 -12.99 -4.16
C THR A 12 -1.32 -12.49 -5.41
N LYS A 13 0.00 -12.30 -5.31
CA LYS A 13 0.87 -11.93 -6.43
C LYS A 13 0.81 -12.94 -7.59
N GLN A 14 0.96 -14.24 -7.32
CA GLN A 14 0.92 -15.29 -8.35
C GLN A 14 -0.42 -15.33 -9.10
N LEU A 15 -1.54 -15.11 -8.38
CA LEU A 15 -2.86 -15.00 -9.02
C LEU A 15 -2.91 -13.80 -9.99
N PHE A 16 -2.43 -12.64 -9.54
CA PHE A 16 -2.39 -11.44 -10.39
C PHE A 16 -1.45 -11.59 -11.59
N ASP A 17 -0.29 -12.24 -11.42
CA ASP A 17 0.68 -12.51 -12.49
C ASP A 17 0.08 -13.43 -13.56
N HIS A 18 -0.65 -14.49 -13.15
CA HIS A 18 -1.38 -15.37 -14.07
C HIS A 18 -2.49 -14.65 -14.84
N TYR A 19 -3.24 -13.75 -14.19
CA TYR A 19 -4.29 -12.96 -14.83
C TYR A 19 -3.72 -11.92 -15.82
N GLN A 20 -2.59 -11.27 -15.49
CA GLN A 20 -1.92 -10.34 -16.41
C GLN A 20 -1.37 -11.05 -17.65
N ASN A 21 -0.79 -12.24 -17.49
CA ASN A 21 -0.30 -13.05 -18.61
C ASN A 21 -1.40 -13.57 -19.53
N THR A 22 -2.61 -13.83 -19.00
CA THR A 22 -3.72 -14.40 -19.77
C THR A 22 -4.59 -13.35 -20.45
N LEU A 23 -4.75 -12.15 -19.87
CA LEU A 23 -5.66 -11.12 -20.38
C LEU A 23 -4.96 -9.92 -21.03
N ALA A 24 -3.63 -9.77 -20.88
CA ALA A 24 -2.87 -8.63 -21.39
C ALA A 24 -3.44 -7.25 -20.98
N VAL A 25 -4.23 -7.20 -19.90
CA VAL A 25 -4.84 -5.99 -19.34
C VAL A 25 -4.15 -5.65 -18.02
N ASP A 26 -3.78 -4.37 -17.84
CA ASP A 26 -3.15 -3.89 -16.61
C ASP A 26 -4.16 -3.74 -15.46
N LEU A 27 -4.33 -4.83 -14.72
CA LEU A 27 -5.12 -4.88 -13.48
C LEU A 27 -4.40 -4.25 -12.28
N TRP A 28 -3.11 -3.93 -12.40
CA TRP A 28 -2.30 -3.40 -11.31
C TRP A 28 -2.42 -1.90 -11.15
N SER A 29 -2.62 -1.14 -12.24
CA SER A 29 -2.76 0.33 -12.22
C SER A 29 -3.64 0.86 -11.08
N SER A 30 -4.90 0.44 -11.01
CA SER A 30 -5.87 0.93 -10.02
C SER A 30 -5.51 0.54 -8.58
N LYS A 31 -5.01 -0.68 -8.37
CA LYS A 31 -4.63 -1.18 -7.05
C LYS A 31 -3.32 -0.55 -6.57
N TYR A 32 -2.38 -0.37 -7.48
CA TYR A 32 -1.12 0.32 -7.25
C TYR A 32 -1.36 1.80 -6.92
N GLN A 33 -2.24 2.48 -7.66
CA GLN A 33 -2.64 3.85 -7.36
C GLN A 33 -3.22 3.97 -5.95
N ARG A 34 -4.15 3.08 -5.57
CA ARG A 34 -4.71 3.07 -4.20
C ARG A 34 -3.64 2.83 -3.14
N MET A 35 -2.69 1.93 -3.39
CA MET A 35 -1.57 1.68 -2.48
C MET A 35 -0.64 2.88 -2.35
N GLN A 36 -0.34 3.57 -3.46
CA GLN A 36 0.44 4.80 -3.47
C GLN A 36 -0.28 5.94 -2.71
N GLU A 37 -1.59 6.11 -2.91
CA GLU A 37 -2.40 7.08 -2.17
C GLU A 37 -2.38 6.78 -0.66
N HIS A 38 -2.50 5.51 -0.27
CA HIS A 38 -2.40 5.10 1.12
C HIS A 38 -1.02 5.40 1.72
N LEU A 39 0.05 5.10 0.97
CA LEU A 39 1.42 5.43 1.39
C LEU A 39 1.62 6.93 1.58
N LYS A 40 1.06 7.77 0.69
CA LYS A 40 1.11 9.24 0.82
C LYS A 40 0.44 9.70 2.11
N LYS A 41 -0.75 9.17 2.43
CA LYS A 41 -1.47 9.49 3.67
C LYS A 41 -0.65 9.12 4.91
N LEU A 42 -0.08 7.91 4.94
CA LEU A 42 0.75 7.46 6.06
C LEU A 42 2.02 8.30 6.22
N LYS A 43 2.65 8.73 5.12
CA LYS A 43 3.81 9.64 5.16
C LYS A 43 3.44 11.00 5.75
N GLU A 44 2.29 11.56 5.39
CA GLU A 44 1.85 12.84 5.93
C GLU A 44 1.56 12.76 7.42
N VAL A 45 0.84 11.72 7.87
CA VAL A 45 0.60 11.48 9.30
C VAL A 45 1.92 11.32 10.06
N ASN A 46 2.87 10.54 9.53
CA ASN A 46 4.19 10.41 10.14
C ASN A 46 4.95 11.73 10.22
N ARG A 47 4.85 12.59 9.19
CA ARG A 47 5.48 13.91 9.18
C ARG A 47 4.92 14.78 10.31
N LEU A 48 3.59 14.82 10.45
CA LEU A 48 2.92 15.60 11.50
C LEU A 48 3.28 15.08 12.90
N LEU A 49 3.28 13.76 13.10
CA LEU A 49 3.67 13.15 14.38
C LEU A 49 5.13 13.48 14.74
N ARG A 50 6.05 13.45 13.77
CA ARG A 50 7.45 13.84 14.01
C ARG A 50 7.57 15.31 14.43
N LEU A 51 6.82 16.20 13.78
CA LEU A 51 6.80 17.62 14.16
C LEU A 51 6.25 17.83 15.57
N GLU A 52 5.15 17.16 15.91
CA GLU A 52 4.54 17.24 17.24
C GLU A 52 5.50 16.70 18.33
N ILE A 53 6.21 15.60 18.06
CA ILE A 53 7.22 15.05 18.96
C ILE A 53 8.36 16.06 19.14
N SER A 54 8.96 16.59 18.07
CA SER A 54 10.05 17.58 18.19
C SER A 54 9.62 18.86 18.90
N GLN A 55 8.39 19.34 18.67
CA GLN A 55 7.84 20.48 19.42
C GLN A 55 7.72 20.19 20.91
N ARG A 56 7.21 19.00 21.28
CA ARG A 56 7.11 18.58 22.70
C ARG A 56 8.48 18.37 23.34
N MET A 57 9.46 17.92 22.57
CA MET A 57 10.84 17.73 23.03
C MET A 57 11.60 19.06 23.17
N GLY A 58 11.01 20.19 22.76
CA GLY A 58 11.64 21.51 22.86
C GLY A 58 12.76 21.73 21.84
N GLU A 59 12.87 20.91 20.79
CA GLU A 59 13.91 21.05 19.75
C GLU A 59 13.66 22.24 18.81
N ASN A 60 12.49 22.88 18.88
CA ASN A 60 12.12 24.09 18.14
C ASN A 60 12.00 25.34 19.05
N LEU A 61 12.59 25.32 20.25
CA LEU A 61 12.79 26.47 21.14
C LEU A 61 14.30 26.75 21.25
#